data_AF-A0A418RMA1-F1
#
_entry.id   AF-A0A418RMA1-F1
#
_cell.length_a   1.000
_cell.length_b   1.000
_cell.length_c   1.000
_cell.angle_alpha   90.00
_cell.angle_beta   90.00
_cell.angle_gamma   90.00
#
_symmetry.space_group_name_H-M   'P 1'
#
loop_
_entity.id
_entity.type
_entity.pdbx_description
1 polymer ?
#
loop_
_entity_poly.entity_id
_entity_poly.type
_entity_poly.pdbx_seq_one_letter_code
_entity_poly.pdbx_strand_id
1 'polypeptide(L)'
;KDYTVAATGGDITGTQLGANLANTDITIQSSDGGTSGSGNINVNDTVSWSANKLTLSAQNNININANMTATNTASLALNYGLGAVAASNASQIITAAGKSVSLPAGTTNFTTTQGSDGAPKSYTVITDLGLAGSITTTDLQGMKGNLGLNYVLGSNIDASATSGWNTLAGFTPIGNNTNNYTGTFNGLGHTISNLTINRSSTNYVGLFGATSTTAAISNIGLVSESVAGYWFVGGLIGSNRGSISNSYATGSVSGSGYYAGGLVGQNRGSITSSYTNSTIHSDMGVVGGLIGINYGSINNSYATGAVTGIFHVGGLVGYGLSGTVTNSYATGAVTGSYFVGGLVGMNQNGTVSNSYATGAVTGSSYFVGGLVGFNQYGTVSNSYATGAVTG
;
A
#
# COMPACT_ATOMS: atom_id res chain seq x y z
N LYS A 1 -3.45 23.54 20.94
CA LYS A 1 -3.57 24.42 19.77
C LYS A 1 -3.00 23.68 18.58
N ASP A 2 -3.56 23.89 17.41
CA ASP A 2 -3.06 23.34 16.16
C ASP A 2 -2.19 24.39 15.48
N TYR A 3 -1.14 23.94 14.80
CA TYR A 3 -0.33 24.79 13.92
C TYR A 3 -0.66 24.48 12.46
N THR A 4 -0.99 25.50 11.69
CA THR A 4 -1.47 25.35 10.32
C THR A 4 -0.60 26.13 9.35
N VAL A 5 0.06 25.43 8.44
CA VAL A 5 0.69 26.03 7.25
C VAL A 5 -0.41 26.18 6.19
N ALA A 6 -0.81 27.41 5.86
CA ALA A 6 -1.87 27.66 4.88
C ALA A 6 -1.65 29.00 4.14
N ALA A 7 -2.08 29.07 2.88
CA ALA A 7 -1.97 30.29 2.07
C ALA A 7 -2.74 31.48 2.67
N THR A 8 -3.84 31.20 3.38
CA THR A 8 -4.67 32.19 4.09
C THR A 8 -5.20 31.59 5.39
N GLY A 9 -5.26 32.38 6.46
CA GLY A 9 -5.87 31.97 7.73
C GLY A 9 -5.09 30.92 8.53
N GLY A 10 -3.85 30.62 8.12
CA GLY A 10 -2.91 29.78 8.88
C GLY A 10 -1.91 30.61 9.70
N ASP A 11 -1.04 29.92 10.41
CA ASP A 11 0.02 30.48 11.24
C ASP A 11 1.23 30.94 10.39
N ILE A 12 1.45 30.29 9.25
CA ILE A 12 2.48 30.65 8.27
C ILE A 12 2.04 30.18 6.87
N THR A 13 2.43 30.90 5.82
CA THR A 13 2.25 30.42 4.44
C THR A 13 3.36 29.45 4.05
N GLY A 14 3.10 28.58 3.08
CA GLY A 14 4.11 27.65 2.59
C GLY A 14 5.31 28.38 1.96
N THR A 15 5.04 29.48 1.24
CA THR A 15 6.07 30.38 0.69
C THR A 15 6.95 30.99 1.78
N GLN A 16 6.36 31.51 2.86
CA GLN A 16 7.15 32.10 3.95
C GLN A 16 7.97 31.05 4.68
N LEU A 17 7.43 29.84 4.89
CA LEU A 17 8.16 28.73 5.48
C LEU A 17 9.36 28.33 4.62
N GLY A 18 9.18 28.22 3.30
CA GLY A 18 10.26 27.95 2.36
C GLY A 18 11.36 29.03 2.38
N ALA A 19 10.97 30.32 2.43
CA ALA A 19 11.91 31.43 2.55
C ALA A 19 12.70 31.38 3.88
N ASN A 20 12.05 31.01 4.98
CA ASN A 20 12.73 30.83 6.27
C ASN A 20 13.75 29.68 6.22
N LEU A 21 13.36 28.56 5.62
CA LEU A 21 14.22 27.38 5.42
C LEU A 21 15.40 27.63 4.49
N ALA A 22 15.40 28.70 3.68
CA ALA A 22 16.58 29.07 2.91
C ALA A 22 17.74 29.57 3.79
N ASN A 23 17.45 30.02 5.02
CA ASN A 23 18.43 30.67 5.90
C ASN A 23 18.88 29.79 7.06
N THR A 24 18.01 28.93 7.59
CA THR A 24 18.29 28.11 8.79
C THR A 24 17.36 26.90 8.86
N ASP A 25 17.70 25.95 9.73
CA ASP A 25 16.78 24.91 10.18
C ASP A 25 15.56 25.52 10.87
N ILE A 26 14.38 24.96 10.62
CA ILE A 26 13.10 25.41 11.20
C ILE A 26 12.45 24.27 11.96
N THR A 27 12.00 24.55 13.18
CA THR A 27 11.12 23.66 13.95
C THR A 27 9.77 24.32 14.13
N ILE A 28 8.71 23.62 13.71
CA ILE A 28 7.32 23.98 13.97
C ILE A 28 6.81 23.09 15.09
N GLN A 29 6.32 23.69 16.18
CA GLN A 29 5.65 22.97 17.25
C GLN A 29 4.15 23.26 17.22
N SER A 30 3.30 22.23 17.35
CA SER A 30 1.85 22.45 17.38
C SER A 30 1.42 23.34 18.56
N SER A 31 2.16 23.31 19.67
CA SER A 31 1.91 24.17 20.84
C SER A 31 1.99 25.67 20.55
N ASP A 32 2.76 26.04 19.53
CA ASP A 32 3.02 27.43 19.15
C ASP A 32 1.98 27.94 18.14
N GLY A 33 1.05 27.08 17.72
CA GLY A 33 -0.01 27.43 16.79
C GLY A 33 -1.04 28.39 17.38
N GLY A 34 -1.63 29.21 16.53
CA GLY A 34 -2.64 30.22 16.88
C GLY A 34 -4.06 29.65 16.97
N THR A 35 -4.31 28.48 16.40
CA THR A 35 -5.66 27.92 16.27
C THR A 35 -6.00 26.97 17.42
N SER A 36 -7.19 27.08 18.00
CA SER A 36 -7.69 26.09 18.96
C SER A 36 -7.79 24.71 18.31
N GLY A 37 -7.30 23.67 18.96
CA GLY A 37 -7.25 22.32 18.39
C GLY A 37 -6.48 21.34 19.25
N SER A 38 -6.52 20.07 18.84
CA SER A 38 -6.01 18.90 19.56
C SER A 38 -4.49 18.75 19.58
N GLY A 39 -3.74 19.70 19.05
CA GLY A 39 -2.28 19.61 18.99
C GLY A 39 -1.76 19.03 17.67
N ASN A 40 -2.49 19.20 16.57
CA ASN A 40 -2.06 18.75 15.26
C ASN A 40 -1.16 19.77 14.57
N ILE A 41 -0.40 19.30 13.58
CA ILE A 41 0.18 20.15 12.54
C ILE A 41 -0.53 19.86 11.23
N ASN A 42 -1.06 20.90 10.58
CA ASN A 42 -1.74 20.80 9.29
C ASN A 42 -0.94 21.54 8.21
N VAL A 43 -0.43 20.81 7.22
CA VAL A 43 0.25 21.39 6.05
C VAL A 43 -0.76 21.48 4.91
N ASN A 44 -1.44 22.62 4.81
CA ASN A 44 -2.51 22.90 3.85
C ASN A 44 -2.06 23.78 2.68
N ASP A 45 -0.79 24.17 2.63
CA ASP A 45 -0.18 24.94 1.55
C ASP A 45 1.14 24.31 1.12
N THR A 46 1.52 24.51 -0.13
CA THR A 46 2.70 23.89 -0.72
C THR A 46 3.97 24.45 -0.06
N VAL A 47 4.87 23.57 0.38
CA VAL A 47 6.15 23.97 0.97
C VAL A 47 7.28 23.46 0.10
N SER A 48 8.18 24.34 -0.31
CA SER A 48 9.37 23.97 -1.09
C SER A 48 10.63 24.57 -0.48
N TRP A 49 11.68 23.76 -0.33
CA TRP A 49 12.96 24.19 0.23
C TRP A 49 14.11 23.34 -0.32
N SER A 50 15.32 23.90 -0.34
CA SER A 50 16.48 23.28 -1.00
C SER A 50 17.71 23.12 -0.11
N ALA A 51 17.63 23.54 1.15
CA ALA A 51 18.68 23.39 2.14
C ALA A 51 18.04 23.39 3.53
N ASN A 52 18.80 23.03 4.55
CA ASN A 52 18.36 23.00 5.95
C ASN A 52 17.26 21.98 6.24
N LYS A 53 16.99 21.79 7.52
CA LYS A 53 16.04 20.81 8.05
C LYS A 53 14.74 21.48 8.45
N LEU A 54 13.63 20.92 7.96
CA LEU A 54 12.31 21.18 8.53
C LEU A 54 11.98 20.10 9.57
N THR A 55 11.65 20.51 10.78
CA THR A 55 11.13 19.62 11.83
C THR A 55 9.70 20.00 12.18
N LEU A 56 8.77 19.06 12.02
CA LEU A 56 7.38 19.21 12.46
C LEU A 56 7.20 18.41 13.75
N SER A 57 6.83 19.07 14.85
CA SER A 57 6.64 18.48 16.17
C SER A 57 5.21 18.66 16.67
N ALA A 58 4.36 17.66 16.42
CA ALA A 58 2.95 17.67 16.78
C ALA A 58 2.69 16.91 18.08
N GLN A 59 1.86 17.48 18.96
CA GLN A 59 1.37 16.78 20.16
C GLN A 59 0.43 15.62 19.79
N ASN A 60 -0.24 15.70 18.64
CA ASN A 60 -1.11 14.67 18.09
C ASN A 60 -0.69 14.34 16.63
N ASN A 61 -1.56 14.53 15.63
CA ASN A 61 -1.29 14.11 14.26
C ASN A 61 -0.48 15.15 13.46
N ILE A 62 0.21 14.66 12.43
CA ILE A 62 0.71 15.50 11.33
C ILE A 62 -0.12 15.18 10.09
N ASN A 63 -0.82 16.19 9.57
CA ASN A 63 -1.67 16.09 8.38
C ASN A 63 -1.01 16.83 7.22
N ILE A 64 -0.61 16.10 6.19
CA ILE A 64 0.02 16.62 4.97
C ILE A 64 -1.04 16.67 3.87
N ASN A 65 -1.69 17.83 3.73
CA ASN A 65 -2.81 18.07 2.81
C ASN A 65 -2.37 18.82 1.53
N ALA A 66 -1.12 19.22 1.45
CA ALA A 66 -0.49 19.85 0.29
C ALA A 66 0.88 19.22 0.01
N ASN A 67 1.41 19.45 -1.19
CA ASN A 67 2.70 18.90 -1.58
C ASN A 67 3.84 19.55 -0.79
N MET A 68 4.79 18.72 -0.36
CA MET A 68 6.04 19.18 0.24
C MET A 68 7.18 18.75 -0.67
N THR A 69 8.15 19.63 -0.93
CA THR A 69 9.27 19.35 -1.83
C THR A 69 10.57 19.85 -1.24
N ALA A 70 11.38 18.91 -0.77
CA ALA A 70 12.76 19.12 -0.37
C ALA A 70 13.68 18.77 -1.54
N THR A 71 14.69 19.60 -1.83
CA THR A 71 15.71 19.32 -2.86
C THR A 71 17.13 19.52 -2.34
N ASN A 72 18.14 19.14 -3.12
CA ASN A 72 19.56 19.28 -2.82
C ASN A 72 19.92 18.70 -1.43
N THR A 73 20.28 19.54 -0.46
CA THR A 73 20.74 19.13 0.88
C THR A 73 19.66 19.22 1.95
N ALA A 74 18.43 19.52 1.56
CA ALA A 74 17.30 19.63 2.47
C ALA A 74 16.96 18.30 3.17
N SER A 75 16.44 18.37 4.40
CA SER A 75 15.96 17.20 5.14
C SER A 75 14.67 17.48 5.91
N LEU A 76 13.99 16.42 6.35
CA LEU A 76 12.69 16.48 7.02
C LEU A 76 12.65 15.56 8.26
N ALA A 77 12.14 16.07 9.37
CA ALA A 77 11.78 15.28 10.53
C ALA A 77 10.31 15.46 10.90
N LEU A 78 9.60 14.34 11.11
CA LEU A 78 8.20 14.32 11.52
C LEU A 78 8.06 13.66 12.89
N ASN A 79 7.89 14.46 13.93
CA ASN A 79 7.68 14.03 15.30
C ASN A 79 6.19 14.18 15.65
N TYR A 80 5.51 13.09 15.97
CA TYR A 80 4.06 13.07 16.12
C TYR A 80 3.63 12.33 17.39
N GLY A 81 2.44 12.65 17.88
CA GLY A 81 1.87 12.07 19.10
C GLY A 81 2.64 12.43 20.36
N LEU A 82 3.37 13.55 20.39
CA LEU A 82 4.25 13.93 21.49
C LEU A 82 3.51 14.23 22.80
N GLY A 83 2.18 14.34 22.78
CA GLY A 83 1.34 14.52 23.96
C GLY A 83 1.16 13.25 24.80
N ALA A 84 1.63 12.10 24.30
CA ALA A 84 1.56 10.82 24.99
C ALA A 84 2.85 10.00 24.77
N VAL A 85 3.09 9.00 25.60
CA VAL A 85 4.16 8.00 25.36
C VAL A 85 3.88 7.22 24.08
N ALA A 86 4.91 6.59 23.52
CA ALA A 86 4.84 5.82 22.26
C ALA A 86 3.96 4.57 22.39
N ALA A 87 3.96 3.93 23.57
CA ALA A 87 3.15 2.76 23.84
C ALA A 87 1.66 3.08 23.68
N SER A 88 0.97 2.32 22.81
CA SER A 88 -0.45 2.50 22.49
C SER A 88 -0.80 3.87 21.88
N ASN A 89 0.18 4.59 21.33
CA ASN A 89 -0.06 5.87 20.69
C ASN A 89 -0.78 5.70 19.35
N ALA A 90 -1.97 6.28 19.24
CA ALA A 90 -2.81 6.19 18.04
C ALA A 90 -2.57 7.33 17.03
N SER A 91 -1.68 8.27 17.33
CA SER A 91 -1.38 9.39 16.44
C SER A 91 -0.74 8.92 15.14
N GLN A 92 -0.91 9.68 14.07
CA GLN A 92 -0.48 9.29 12.72
C GLN A 92 0.17 10.46 11.96
N ILE A 93 0.98 10.09 10.97
CA ILE A 93 1.35 10.94 9.86
C ILE A 93 0.41 10.59 8.71
N ILE A 94 -0.42 11.55 8.30
CA ILE A 94 -1.46 11.35 7.29
C ILE A 94 -1.07 12.15 6.05
N THR A 95 -0.88 11.47 4.92
CA THR A 95 -0.70 12.14 3.62
C THR A 95 -2.01 12.04 2.85
N ALA A 96 -2.58 13.19 2.49
CA ALA A 96 -3.85 13.22 1.76
C ALA A 96 -3.71 12.60 0.37
N ALA A 97 -4.80 12.02 -0.14
CA ALA A 97 -4.82 11.38 -1.45
C ALA A 97 -4.36 12.37 -2.55
N GLY A 98 -3.45 11.91 -3.41
CA GLY A 98 -2.87 12.71 -4.48
C GLY A 98 -1.88 13.78 -4.03
N LYS A 99 -1.47 13.79 -2.76
CA LYS A 99 -0.38 14.63 -2.23
C LYS A 99 0.86 13.80 -1.99
N SER A 100 2.03 14.44 -2.09
CA SER A 100 3.31 13.77 -1.89
C SER A 100 4.31 14.61 -1.10
N VAL A 101 5.27 13.91 -0.50
CA VAL A 101 6.43 14.50 0.18
C VAL A 101 7.70 14.10 -0.58
N SER A 102 8.15 14.96 -1.49
CA SER A 102 9.36 14.72 -2.26
C SER A 102 10.61 15.07 -1.44
N LEU A 103 11.60 14.19 -1.47
CA LEU A 103 12.82 14.27 -0.66
C LEU A 103 14.05 13.88 -1.48
N PRO A 104 15.23 14.49 -1.25
CA PRO A 104 16.46 14.06 -1.90
C PRO A 104 16.90 12.68 -1.38
N ALA A 105 17.51 11.87 -2.24
CA ALA A 105 18.06 10.57 -1.88
C ALA A 105 19.06 10.66 -0.72
N GLY A 106 19.03 9.68 0.19
CA GLY A 106 19.98 9.62 1.29
C GLY A 106 19.45 8.86 2.51
N THR A 107 20.35 8.53 3.43
CA THR A 107 20.06 7.72 4.62
C THR A 107 19.75 8.57 5.87
N THR A 108 19.93 9.89 5.78
CA THR A 108 19.78 10.84 6.89
C THR A 108 18.75 11.94 6.60
N ASN A 109 18.13 11.93 5.42
CA ASN A 109 17.28 13.03 4.97
C ASN A 109 15.86 12.95 5.52
N PHE A 110 15.46 11.82 6.10
CA PHE A 110 14.14 11.63 6.66
C PHE A 110 14.15 10.83 7.97
N THR A 111 13.49 11.39 8.99
CA THR A 111 13.31 10.73 10.30
C THR A 111 11.90 10.91 10.81
N THR A 112 11.38 9.93 11.54
CA THR A 112 10.10 10.05 12.27
C THR A 112 10.27 9.67 13.73
N THR A 113 9.53 10.32 14.62
CA THR A 113 9.48 9.95 16.04
C THR A 113 8.03 9.91 16.50
N GLN A 114 7.61 8.85 17.18
CA GLN A 114 6.26 8.74 17.74
C GLN A 114 6.28 8.76 19.26
N GLY A 115 5.50 9.63 19.87
CA GLY A 115 5.39 9.73 21.32
C GLY A 115 6.52 10.52 21.98
N SER A 116 6.29 10.94 23.22
CA SER A 116 7.23 11.74 24.01
C SER A 116 8.51 11.00 24.41
N ASP A 117 8.48 9.67 24.43
CA ASP A 117 9.58 8.77 24.79
C ASP A 117 10.03 7.87 23.61
N GLY A 118 9.49 8.10 22.41
CA GLY A 118 9.82 7.33 21.23
C GLY A 118 11.25 7.57 20.76
N ALA A 119 11.92 6.51 20.30
CA ALA A 119 13.20 6.64 19.61
C ALA A 119 12.99 7.12 18.16
N PRO A 120 13.84 8.03 17.65
CA PRO A 120 13.80 8.41 16.24
C PRO A 120 14.05 7.21 15.33
N LYS A 121 13.19 7.07 14.31
CA LYS A 121 13.33 6.10 13.22
C LYS A 121 13.88 6.80 11.99
N SER A 122 15.04 6.37 11.51
CA SER A 122 15.64 6.84 10.26
C SER A 122 15.20 5.99 9.07
N TYR A 123 15.12 6.63 7.91
CA TYR A 123 14.75 5.99 6.64
C TYR A 123 15.79 6.28 5.57
N THR A 124 16.00 5.30 4.70
CA THR A 124 16.66 5.53 3.41
C THR A 124 15.64 6.07 2.40
N VAL A 125 15.88 7.27 1.90
CA VAL A 125 15.08 7.89 0.83
C VAL A 125 15.54 7.35 -0.51
N ILE A 126 14.61 6.71 -1.22
CA ILE A 126 14.81 6.14 -2.55
C ILE A 126 14.19 7.06 -3.59
N THR A 127 14.98 7.50 -4.57
CA THR A 127 14.51 8.30 -5.71
C THR A 127 14.67 7.59 -7.05
N ASP A 128 15.38 6.46 -7.06
CA ASP A 128 15.80 5.77 -8.27
C ASP A 128 15.43 4.29 -8.26
N LEU A 129 15.16 3.76 -9.45
CA LEU A 129 14.89 2.34 -9.69
C LEU A 129 16.10 1.45 -9.36
N GLY A 130 17.30 1.94 -9.68
CA GLY A 130 18.54 1.16 -9.65
C GLY A 130 18.75 0.32 -10.90
N LEU A 131 19.71 -0.59 -10.81
CA LEU A 131 20.06 -1.55 -11.88
C LEU A 131 19.60 -2.96 -11.53
N ALA A 132 19.46 -3.81 -12.56
CA ALA A 132 19.19 -5.22 -12.38
C ALA A 132 20.21 -5.86 -11.42
N GLY A 133 19.73 -6.53 -10.38
CA GLY A 133 20.57 -7.20 -9.39
C GLY A 133 21.18 -6.29 -8.33
N SER A 134 20.85 -4.99 -8.30
CA SER A 134 21.31 -4.07 -7.25
C SER A 134 21.05 -4.61 -5.84
N ILE A 135 21.99 -4.35 -4.93
CA ILE A 135 21.93 -4.67 -3.49
C ILE A 135 22.38 -3.47 -2.64
N THR A 136 22.42 -2.27 -3.21
CA THR A 136 23.04 -1.06 -2.63
C THR A 136 22.31 -0.52 -1.42
N THR A 137 21.05 -0.92 -1.20
CA THR A 137 20.10 -0.31 -0.25
C THR A 137 19.73 1.15 -0.54
N THR A 138 20.21 1.75 -1.62
CA THR A 138 19.95 3.18 -1.94
C THR A 138 19.08 3.38 -3.17
N ASP A 139 18.64 2.30 -3.79
CA ASP A 139 17.71 2.28 -4.92
C ASP A 139 16.63 1.19 -4.73
N LEU A 140 15.54 1.24 -5.51
CA LEU A 140 14.38 0.36 -5.33
C LEU A 140 14.75 -1.12 -5.46
N GLN A 141 15.49 -1.51 -6.50
CA GLN A 141 15.94 -2.90 -6.66
C GLN A 141 16.93 -3.29 -5.55
N GLY A 142 17.75 -2.34 -5.10
CA GLY A 142 18.80 -2.44 -4.10
C GLY A 142 18.30 -2.66 -2.68
N MET A 143 17.02 -2.42 -2.39
CA MET A 143 16.40 -2.73 -1.09
C MET A 143 16.60 -4.19 -0.66
N LYS A 144 16.76 -5.12 -1.61
CA LYS A 144 17.06 -6.53 -1.31
C LYS A 144 18.39 -6.74 -0.59
N GLY A 145 19.30 -5.76 -0.61
CA GLY A 145 20.58 -5.81 0.10
C GLY A 145 20.41 -5.76 1.62
N ASN A 146 19.33 -5.17 2.12
CA ASN A 146 18.97 -5.22 3.53
C ASN A 146 17.45 -5.10 3.72
N LEU A 147 16.83 -6.23 4.03
CA LEU A 147 15.39 -6.38 4.18
C LEU A 147 14.82 -5.84 5.51
N GLY A 148 15.69 -5.43 6.44
CA GLY A 148 15.30 -4.88 7.74
C GLY A 148 15.34 -3.36 7.85
N LEU A 149 15.84 -2.66 6.82
CA LEU A 149 15.86 -1.19 6.81
C LEU A 149 14.47 -0.60 6.54
N ASN A 150 14.31 0.64 7.00
CA ASN A 150 13.16 1.46 6.66
C ASN A 150 13.48 2.29 5.41
N TYR A 151 12.55 2.32 4.49
CA TYR A 151 12.67 3.02 3.22
C TYR A 151 11.47 3.93 2.99
N VAL A 152 11.71 5.06 2.36
CA VAL A 152 10.65 5.90 1.79
C VAL A 152 10.94 6.21 0.34
N LEU A 153 9.91 6.47 -0.46
CA LEU A 153 10.12 7.10 -1.76
C LEU A 153 10.23 8.62 -1.59
N GLY A 154 11.25 9.22 -2.21
CA GLY A 154 11.42 10.67 -2.30
C GLY A 154 10.96 11.25 -3.65
N SER A 155 10.59 10.38 -4.60
CA SER A 155 10.06 10.74 -5.91
C SER A 155 9.28 9.57 -6.50
N ASN A 156 8.53 9.83 -7.58
CA ASN A 156 7.98 8.76 -8.41
C ASN A 156 9.13 8.01 -9.10
N ILE A 157 8.93 6.72 -9.35
CA ILE A 157 9.91 5.86 -10.02
C ILE A 157 9.30 5.29 -11.30
N ASP A 158 9.93 5.54 -12.45
CA ASP A 158 9.62 4.80 -13.66
C ASP A 158 10.42 3.48 -13.71
N ALA A 159 9.70 2.36 -13.64
CA ALA A 159 10.24 1.02 -13.68
C ALA A 159 10.19 0.37 -15.07
N SER A 160 9.96 1.13 -16.14
CA SER A 160 9.86 0.61 -17.52
C SER A 160 11.08 -0.22 -17.97
N ALA A 161 12.28 0.13 -17.49
CA ALA A 161 13.51 -0.60 -17.75
C ALA A 161 13.48 -2.06 -17.26
N THR A 162 12.65 -2.37 -16.26
CA THR A 162 12.56 -3.72 -15.69
C THR A 162 12.12 -4.76 -16.72
N SER A 163 11.37 -4.39 -17.75
CA SER A 163 10.96 -5.29 -18.84
C SER A 163 12.13 -5.99 -19.55
N GLY A 164 13.31 -5.37 -19.58
CA GLY A 164 14.53 -5.94 -20.16
C GLY A 164 15.41 -6.71 -19.17
N TRP A 165 15.08 -6.72 -17.88
CA TRP A 165 15.96 -7.25 -16.83
C TRP A 165 15.89 -8.78 -16.70
N ASN A 166 16.98 -9.37 -16.21
CA ASN A 166 17.06 -10.77 -15.81
C ASN A 166 16.60 -11.75 -16.90
N THR A 167 17.07 -11.57 -18.14
CA THR A 167 16.66 -12.37 -19.31
C THR A 167 15.14 -12.30 -19.52
N LEU A 168 14.60 -11.08 -19.53
CA LEU A 168 13.17 -10.76 -19.65
C LEU A 168 12.31 -11.27 -18.47
N ALA A 169 12.91 -11.72 -17.38
CA ALA A 169 12.18 -12.11 -16.16
C ALA A 169 11.71 -10.92 -15.32
N GLY A 170 12.11 -9.69 -15.67
CA GLY A 170 11.64 -8.51 -14.97
C GLY A 170 12.42 -8.18 -13.70
N PHE A 171 11.83 -7.32 -12.88
CA PHE A 171 12.30 -6.98 -11.53
C PHE A 171 12.45 -8.24 -10.65
N THR A 172 13.40 -8.22 -9.71
CA THR A 172 13.56 -9.29 -8.72
C THR A 172 12.83 -8.90 -7.43
N PRO A 173 11.80 -9.66 -7.00
CA PRO A 173 11.02 -9.35 -5.80
C PRO A 173 11.87 -9.06 -4.55
N ILE A 174 11.43 -8.10 -3.75
CA ILE A 174 12.07 -7.73 -2.48
C ILE A 174 11.61 -8.72 -1.41
N GLY A 175 12.56 -9.49 -0.88
CA GLY A 175 12.27 -10.58 0.07
C GLY A 175 11.62 -11.80 -0.60
N ASN A 176 11.60 -12.92 0.11
CA ASN A 176 11.02 -14.19 -0.31
C ASN A 176 10.54 -14.99 0.91
N ASN A 177 10.08 -16.22 0.71
CA ASN A 177 9.52 -17.06 1.78
C ASN A 177 10.53 -17.48 2.88
N THR A 178 11.84 -17.44 2.63
CA THR A 178 12.87 -17.74 3.63
C THR A 178 13.44 -16.48 4.26
N ASN A 179 13.62 -15.42 3.46
CA ASN A 179 14.14 -14.12 3.87
C ASN A 179 13.05 -13.07 3.62
N ASN A 180 12.15 -12.90 4.59
CA ASN A 180 11.05 -11.94 4.46
C ASN A 180 11.55 -10.50 4.56
N TYR A 181 10.84 -9.56 3.93
CA TYR A 181 10.98 -8.15 4.24
C TYR A 181 10.45 -7.87 5.66
N THR A 182 11.24 -7.23 6.52
CA THR A 182 10.90 -6.99 7.94
C THR A 182 10.81 -5.51 8.31
N GLY A 183 11.31 -4.62 7.44
CA GLY A 183 11.34 -3.17 7.66
C GLY A 183 10.03 -2.44 7.34
N THR A 184 10.11 -1.12 7.26
CA THR A 184 8.99 -0.24 6.85
C THR A 184 9.24 0.34 5.46
N PHE A 185 8.25 0.28 4.57
CA PHE A 185 8.27 0.95 3.28
C PHE A 185 7.10 1.94 3.18
N ASN A 186 7.39 3.22 2.98
CA ASN A 186 6.36 4.24 2.82
C ASN A 186 6.56 5.00 1.51
N GLY A 187 5.58 4.96 0.61
CA GLY A 187 5.67 5.66 -0.66
C GLY A 187 5.56 7.19 -0.53
N LEU A 188 5.19 7.73 0.63
CA LEU A 188 4.99 9.17 0.86
C LEU A 188 4.12 9.84 -0.22
N GLY A 189 3.16 9.10 -0.77
CA GLY A 189 2.27 9.57 -1.84
C GLY A 189 2.81 9.43 -3.26
N HIS A 190 4.02 8.90 -3.43
CA HIS A 190 4.64 8.61 -4.72
C HIS A 190 4.19 7.27 -5.32
N THR A 191 4.50 7.10 -6.60
CA THR A 191 4.17 5.89 -7.37
C THR A 191 5.42 5.22 -7.96
N ILE A 192 5.26 3.93 -8.26
CA ILE A 192 6.16 3.17 -9.14
C ILE A 192 5.37 2.81 -10.39
N SER A 193 5.77 3.29 -11.56
CA SER A 193 5.08 3.04 -12.82
C SER A 193 5.77 1.98 -13.69
N ASN A 194 5.02 1.29 -14.55
CA ASN A 194 5.55 0.41 -15.60
C ASN A 194 6.41 -0.77 -15.09
N LEU A 195 6.15 -1.22 -13.86
CA LEU A 195 6.87 -2.33 -13.25
C LEU A 195 6.56 -3.64 -13.98
N THR A 196 7.58 -4.34 -14.47
CA THR A 196 7.46 -5.68 -15.05
C THR A 196 8.11 -6.72 -14.14
N ILE A 197 7.36 -7.77 -13.79
CA ILE A 197 7.87 -8.98 -13.14
C ILE A 197 7.31 -10.17 -13.92
N ASN A 198 8.16 -10.92 -14.62
CA ASN A 198 7.72 -12.04 -15.46
C ASN A 198 8.37 -13.35 -15.01
N ARG A 199 7.80 -13.97 -13.97
CA ARG A 199 8.39 -15.11 -13.26
C ARG A 199 7.38 -16.24 -13.10
N SER A 200 6.74 -16.66 -14.19
CA SER A 200 5.61 -17.61 -14.22
C SER A 200 5.87 -19.01 -13.64
N SER A 201 7.11 -19.35 -13.28
CA SER A 201 7.49 -20.59 -12.60
C SER A 201 7.91 -20.38 -11.13
N THR A 202 7.85 -19.15 -10.63
CA THR A 202 8.32 -18.76 -9.29
C THR A 202 7.13 -18.46 -8.38
N ASN A 203 7.23 -18.88 -7.12
CA ASN A 203 6.26 -18.56 -6.08
C ASN A 203 6.61 -17.25 -5.38
N TYR A 204 5.63 -16.64 -4.69
CA TYR A 204 5.81 -15.42 -3.89
C TYR A 204 6.28 -14.25 -4.76
N VAL A 205 5.41 -13.84 -5.69
CA VAL A 205 5.73 -12.85 -6.72
C VAL A 205 4.93 -11.58 -6.50
N GLY A 206 5.62 -10.45 -6.51
CA GLY A 206 5.13 -9.08 -6.39
C GLY A 206 6.31 -8.14 -6.22
N LEU A 207 6.09 -6.82 -6.08
CA LEU A 207 7.18 -5.90 -5.71
C LEU A 207 7.92 -6.43 -4.47
N PHE A 208 7.17 -6.90 -3.48
CA PHE A 208 7.65 -7.69 -2.37
C PHE A 208 7.26 -9.17 -2.56
N GLY A 209 8.21 -10.09 -2.41
CA GLY A 209 7.89 -11.52 -2.49
C GLY A 209 7.14 -11.99 -1.26
N ALA A 210 7.69 -11.72 -0.08
CA ALA A 210 7.01 -11.99 1.20
C ALA A 210 7.43 -11.03 2.31
N THR A 211 6.51 -10.75 3.22
CA THR A 211 6.71 -9.87 4.39
C THR A 211 6.58 -10.63 5.70
N SER A 212 7.27 -10.14 6.74
CA SER A 212 7.11 -10.63 8.12
C SER A 212 5.97 -9.91 8.83
N THR A 213 5.68 -10.32 10.07
CA THR A 213 4.67 -9.67 10.93
C THR A 213 5.05 -8.25 11.38
N THR A 214 6.33 -7.87 11.28
CA THR A 214 6.81 -6.53 11.65
C THR A 214 6.82 -5.57 10.47
N ALA A 215 6.64 -6.07 9.25
CA ALA A 215 6.68 -5.25 8.05
C ALA A 215 5.48 -4.32 8.00
N ALA A 216 5.73 -3.07 7.60
CA ALA A 216 4.70 -2.06 7.38
C ALA A 216 4.90 -1.42 6.01
N ILE A 217 3.93 -1.58 5.11
CA ILE A 217 3.95 -1.03 3.75
C ILE A 217 2.79 -0.05 3.61
N SER A 218 3.07 1.18 3.20
CA SER A 218 2.03 2.21 3.15
C SER A 218 2.22 3.27 2.06
N ASN A 219 1.13 3.93 1.69
CA ASN A 219 1.09 5.13 0.83
C ASN A 219 1.86 4.97 -0.50
N ILE A 220 1.77 3.78 -1.12
CA ILE A 220 2.43 3.47 -2.39
C ILE A 220 1.40 3.08 -3.46
N GLY A 221 1.55 3.65 -4.66
CA GLY A 221 0.83 3.25 -5.85
C GLY A 221 1.72 2.51 -6.85
N LEU A 222 1.29 1.33 -7.31
CA LEU A 222 1.82 0.70 -8.52
C LEU A 222 0.93 1.09 -9.70
N VAL A 223 1.54 1.66 -10.73
CA VAL A 223 0.82 2.20 -11.90
C VAL A 223 1.26 1.47 -13.15
N SER A 224 0.32 0.87 -13.87
CA SER A 224 0.60 0.09 -15.07
C SER A 224 1.61 -1.04 -14.82
N GLU A 225 1.45 -1.80 -13.73
CA GLU A 225 2.27 -2.99 -13.50
C GLU A 225 1.88 -4.16 -14.41
N SER A 226 2.84 -5.03 -14.69
CA SER A 226 2.65 -6.33 -15.35
C SER A 226 3.37 -7.41 -14.55
N VAL A 227 2.61 -8.18 -13.76
CA VAL A 227 3.16 -9.18 -12.84
C VAL A 227 2.67 -10.57 -13.20
N ALA A 228 3.60 -11.49 -13.52
CA ALA A 228 3.33 -12.90 -13.78
C ALA A 228 4.11 -13.79 -12.81
N GLY A 229 3.44 -14.76 -12.19
CA GLY A 229 4.03 -15.70 -11.25
C GLY A 229 3.34 -17.07 -11.23
N TYR A 230 3.82 -17.98 -10.39
CA TYR A 230 3.21 -19.32 -10.20
C TYR A 230 2.23 -19.33 -9.01
N TRP A 231 2.71 -19.44 -7.77
CA TRP A 231 1.85 -19.37 -6.57
C TRP A 231 2.06 -18.09 -5.77
N PHE A 232 1.00 -17.60 -5.13
CA PHE A 232 1.03 -16.39 -4.30
C PHE A 232 1.54 -15.20 -5.10
N VAL A 233 0.75 -14.80 -6.10
CA VAL A 233 1.07 -13.69 -6.99
C VAL A 233 0.22 -12.49 -6.60
N GLY A 234 0.87 -11.35 -6.33
CA GLY A 234 0.22 -10.07 -6.11
C GLY A 234 0.99 -8.96 -6.81
N GLY A 235 0.32 -7.89 -7.24
CA GLY A 235 1.02 -6.73 -7.79
C GLY A 235 2.02 -6.16 -6.78
N LEU A 236 1.55 -5.91 -5.56
CA LEU A 236 2.37 -5.36 -4.48
C LEU A 236 3.10 -6.44 -3.68
N ILE A 237 2.40 -7.49 -3.22
CA ILE A 237 2.99 -8.52 -2.34
C ILE A 237 2.57 -9.94 -2.73
N GLY A 238 3.52 -10.87 -2.82
CA GLY A 238 3.19 -12.29 -2.95
C GLY A 238 2.51 -12.87 -1.70
N SER A 239 3.19 -12.83 -0.54
CA SER A 239 2.65 -13.25 0.76
C SER A 239 2.83 -12.17 1.83
N ASN A 240 1.71 -11.62 2.31
CA ASN A 240 1.69 -10.62 3.37
C ASN A 240 1.49 -11.26 4.75
N ARG A 241 2.35 -10.93 5.72
CA ARG A 241 2.12 -11.18 7.16
C ARG A 241 2.08 -9.91 8.01
N GLY A 242 2.45 -8.77 7.43
CA GLY A 242 2.52 -7.47 8.07
C GLY A 242 1.29 -6.60 7.80
N SER A 243 1.47 -5.28 7.84
CA SER A 243 0.41 -4.32 7.55
C SER A 243 0.59 -3.66 6.18
N ILE A 244 -0.53 -3.49 5.48
CA ILE A 244 -0.64 -2.70 4.24
C ILE A 244 -1.69 -1.62 4.46
N SER A 245 -1.35 -0.36 4.17
CA SER A 245 -2.31 0.74 4.24
C SER A 245 -2.19 1.74 3.10
N ASN A 246 -3.30 2.34 2.68
CA ASN A 246 -3.32 3.43 1.69
C ASN A 246 -2.52 3.11 0.42
N SER A 247 -2.56 1.86 -0.03
CA SER A 247 -1.73 1.38 -1.14
C SER A 247 -2.60 0.85 -2.27
N TYR A 248 -2.12 0.97 -3.50
CA TYR A 248 -2.88 0.53 -4.65
C TYR A 248 -2.04 -0.02 -5.80
N ALA A 249 -2.69 -0.76 -6.69
CA ALA A 249 -2.09 -1.33 -7.89
C ALA A 249 -3.04 -1.21 -9.10
N THR A 250 -2.48 -1.01 -10.29
CA THR A 250 -3.23 -0.91 -11.56
C THR A 250 -2.41 -1.51 -12.70
N GLY A 251 -3.03 -2.28 -13.59
CA GLY A 251 -2.30 -2.98 -14.65
C GLY A 251 -2.79 -4.40 -14.80
N SER A 252 -1.89 -5.37 -14.81
CA SER A 252 -2.23 -6.78 -14.94
C SER A 252 -1.45 -7.68 -13.97
N VAL A 253 -2.16 -8.68 -13.45
CA VAL A 253 -1.59 -9.76 -12.64
C VAL A 253 -2.02 -11.11 -13.24
N SER A 254 -1.04 -11.97 -13.51
CA SER A 254 -1.29 -13.34 -13.98
C SER A 254 -0.64 -14.39 -13.07
N GLY A 255 -1.43 -15.41 -12.72
CA GLY A 255 -0.96 -16.54 -11.92
C GLY A 255 -1.19 -17.87 -12.65
N SER A 256 -0.13 -18.61 -12.94
CA SER A 256 -0.23 -19.95 -13.54
C SER A 256 -0.52 -21.05 -12.51
N GLY A 257 -0.44 -20.74 -11.21
CA GLY A 257 -0.75 -21.64 -10.10
C GLY A 257 -2.03 -21.25 -9.37
N TYR A 258 -2.08 -21.49 -8.05
CA TYR A 258 -3.34 -21.46 -7.30
C TYR A 258 -3.78 -20.11 -6.76
N TYR A 259 -2.90 -19.19 -6.37
CA TYR A 259 -3.34 -18.01 -5.63
C TYR A 259 -2.83 -16.73 -6.29
N ALA A 260 -3.75 -15.99 -6.92
CA ALA A 260 -3.48 -14.70 -7.53
C ALA A 260 -4.45 -13.62 -6.99
N GLY A 261 -3.91 -12.46 -6.64
CA GLY A 261 -4.68 -11.28 -6.28
C GLY A 261 -4.11 -10.02 -6.93
N GLY A 262 -4.93 -9.01 -7.23
CA GLY A 262 -4.44 -7.78 -7.85
C GLY A 262 -3.44 -7.03 -6.97
N LEU A 263 -3.65 -7.02 -5.65
CA LEU A 263 -2.73 -6.38 -4.71
C LEU A 263 -1.85 -7.40 -3.97
N VAL A 264 -2.45 -8.49 -3.46
CA VAL A 264 -1.73 -9.51 -2.67
C VAL A 264 -2.13 -10.94 -3.04
N GLY A 265 -1.17 -11.84 -3.20
CA GLY A 265 -1.44 -13.26 -3.44
C GLY A 265 -2.06 -13.97 -2.23
N GLN A 266 -1.37 -13.92 -1.09
CA GLN A 266 -1.84 -14.42 0.21
C GLN A 266 -1.78 -13.34 1.28
N ASN A 267 -2.88 -13.11 1.99
CA ASN A 267 -2.90 -12.24 3.17
C ASN A 267 -3.03 -13.05 4.47
N ARG A 268 -2.10 -12.84 5.41
CA ARG A 268 -2.16 -13.28 6.81
C ARG A 268 -2.07 -12.12 7.79
N GLY A 269 -1.87 -10.91 7.29
CA GLY A 269 -1.77 -9.68 8.08
C GLY A 269 -3.00 -8.80 7.93
N SER A 270 -2.80 -7.48 7.97
CA SER A 270 -3.88 -6.49 7.83
C SER A 270 -3.75 -5.67 6.56
N ILE A 271 -4.87 -5.40 5.91
CA ILE A 271 -4.97 -4.56 4.72
C ILE A 271 -6.07 -3.54 4.96
N THR A 272 -5.72 -2.25 4.93
CA THR A 272 -6.67 -1.16 5.20
C THR A 272 -6.60 -0.08 4.12
N SER A 273 -7.74 0.48 3.72
CA SER A 273 -7.78 1.65 2.81
C SER A 273 -6.97 1.43 1.51
N SER A 274 -6.99 0.21 0.98
CA SER A 274 -6.15 -0.19 -0.14
C SER A 274 -7.00 -0.74 -1.27
N TYR A 275 -6.54 -0.59 -2.51
CA TYR A 275 -7.37 -0.96 -3.65
C TYR A 275 -6.59 -1.44 -4.86
N THR A 276 -7.32 -1.99 -5.84
CA THR A 276 -6.74 -2.30 -7.14
C THR A 276 -7.73 -2.12 -8.28
N ASN A 277 -7.21 -1.68 -9.43
CA ASN A 277 -7.89 -1.70 -10.72
C ASN A 277 -7.14 -2.58 -11.73
N SER A 278 -6.34 -3.52 -11.25
CA SER A 278 -5.60 -4.43 -12.11
C SER A 278 -6.56 -5.46 -12.70
N THR A 279 -6.32 -5.88 -13.95
CA THR A 279 -7.00 -7.05 -14.52
C THR A 279 -6.27 -8.30 -14.07
N ILE A 280 -7.01 -9.30 -13.58
CA ILE A 280 -6.41 -10.51 -13.00
C ILE A 280 -6.87 -11.73 -13.77
N HIS A 281 -5.90 -12.56 -14.13
CA HIS A 281 -6.12 -13.83 -14.83
C HIS A 281 -5.38 -14.96 -14.14
N SER A 282 -6.00 -16.14 -14.01
CA SER A 282 -5.31 -17.37 -13.62
C SER A 282 -5.78 -18.57 -14.40
N ASP A 283 -4.81 -19.37 -14.87
CA ASP A 283 -5.05 -20.55 -15.70
C ASP A 283 -5.59 -21.75 -14.92
N MET A 284 -5.38 -21.80 -13.60
CA MET A 284 -5.69 -22.98 -12.77
C MET A 284 -6.30 -22.63 -11.41
N GLY A 285 -6.41 -21.35 -11.05
CA GLY A 285 -6.35 -20.95 -9.65
C GLY A 285 -7.62 -20.39 -8.99
N VAL A 286 -7.43 -20.15 -7.69
CA VAL A 286 -8.15 -19.24 -6.80
C VAL A 286 -7.71 -17.81 -7.10
N VAL A 287 -8.66 -16.97 -7.49
CA VAL A 287 -8.39 -15.61 -7.93
C VAL A 287 -9.28 -14.65 -7.20
N GLY A 288 -8.69 -13.62 -6.60
CA GLY A 288 -9.44 -12.49 -6.07
C GLY A 288 -9.05 -11.20 -6.77
N GLY A 289 -9.99 -10.27 -6.89
CA GLY A 289 -9.68 -8.94 -7.40
C GLY A 289 -8.57 -8.26 -6.60
N LEU A 290 -8.69 -8.24 -5.27
CA LEU A 290 -7.69 -7.69 -4.37
C LEU A 290 -6.74 -8.78 -3.86
N ILE A 291 -7.29 -9.90 -3.36
CA ILE A 291 -6.56 -10.94 -2.63
C ILE A 291 -6.87 -12.34 -3.14
N GLY A 292 -5.85 -13.14 -3.47
CA GLY A 292 -6.06 -14.54 -3.82
C GLY A 292 -6.64 -15.35 -2.67
N ILE A 293 -5.87 -15.51 -1.58
CA ILE A 293 -6.31 -16.19 -0.34
C ILE A 293 -6.14 -15.30 0.89
N ASN A 294 -7.18 -15.20 1.72
CA ASN A 294 -7.22 -14.35 2.90
C ASN A 294 -7.40 -15.16 4.20
N TYR A 295 -6.41 -15.07 5.08
CA TYR A 295 -6.45 -15.50 6.49
C TYR A 295 -6.52 -14.32 7.47
N GLY A 296 -6.21 -13.11 6.98
CA GLY A 296 -6.08 -11.90 7.78
C GLY A 296 -7.31 -11.01 7.70
N SER A 297 -7.11 -9.72 7.98
CA SER A 297 -8.17 -8.71 7.93
C SER A 297 -8.06 -7.81 6.70
N ILE A 298 -9.22 -7.53 6.10
CA ILE A 298 -9.38 -6.58 5.01
C ILE A 298 -10.44 -5.57 5.44
N ASN A 299 -10.08 -4.30 5.50
CA ASN A 299 -10.97 -3.22 5.89
C ASN A 299 -10.90 -2.04 4.92
N ASN A 300 -12.05 -1.43 4.61
CA ASN A 300 -12.13 -0.23 3.77
C ASN A 300 -11.36 -0.37 2.45
N SER A 301 -11.43 -1.54 1.82
CA SER A 301 -10.60 -1.88 0.66
C SER A 301 -11.46 -2.36 -0.49
N TYR A 302 -10.99 -2.19 -1.73
CA TYR A 302 -11.83 -2.49 -2.88
C TYR A 302 -11.07 -2.93 -4.13
N ALA A 303 -11.79 -3.59 -5.04
CA ALA A 303 -11.28 -4.00 -6.34
C ALA A 303 -12.27 -3.63 -7.46
N THR A 304 -11.72 -3.13 -8.57
CA THR A 304 -12.50 -2.60 -9.70
C THR A 304 -12.15 -3.26 -11.03
N GLY A 305 -10.97 -3.88 -11.15
CA GLY A 305 -10.55 -4.57 -12.36
C GLY A 305 -11.24 -5.94 -12.53
N ALA A 306 -11.28 -6.41 -13.77
CA ALA A 306 -11.92 -7.69 -14.12
C ALA A 306 -11.12 -8.89 -13.58
N VAL A 307 -11.83 -9.93 -13.17
CA VAL A 307 -11.28 -11.15 -12.57
C VAL A 307 -11.69 -12.36 -13.39
N THR A 308 -10.71 -13.11 -13.89
CA THR A 308 -10.93 -14.39 -14.58
C THR A 308 -10.12 -15.50 -13.91
N GLY A 309 -10.77 -16.62 -13.60
CA GLY A 309 -10.13 -17.79 -12.97
C GLY A 309 -10.94 -19.06 -13.17
N ILE A 310 -10.64 -20.13 -12.41
CA ILE A 310 -11.34 -21.42 -12.52
C ILE A 310 -12.08 -21.81 -11.24
N PHE A 311 -11.40 -21.94 -10.09
CA PHE A 311 -11.96 -22.70 -8.95
C PHE A 311 -12.63 -21.90 -7.83
N HIS A 312 -12.06 -20.76 -7.46
CA HIS A 312 -12.54 -19.92 -6.37
C HIS A 312 -12.33 -18.48 -6.84
N VAL A 313 -13.33 -17.94 -7.51
CA VAL A 313 -13.17 -16.66 -8.20
C VAL A 313 -14.03 -15.61 -7.51
N GLY A 314 -13.37 -14.61 -6.91
CA GLY A 314 -14.02 -13.54 -6.17
C GLY A 314 -13.67 -12.17 -6.71
N GLY A 315 -14.63 -11.26 -6.80
CA GLY A 315 -14.34 -9.89 -7.22
C GLY A 315 -13.43 -9.13 -6.25
N LEU A 316 -13.36 -9.52 -4.97
CA LEU A 316 -12.40 -8.99 -3.99
C LEU A 316 -11.46 -10.08 -3.45
N VAL A 317 -12.02 -11.20 -2.98
CA VAL A 317 -11.25 -12.31 -2.37
C VAL A 317 -11.59 -13.62 -3.06
N GLY A 318 -10.59 -14.33 -3.57
CA GLY A 318 -10.83 -15.66 -4.16
C GLY A 318 -11.30 -16.65 -3.08
N TYR A 319 -10.47 -16.83 -2.05
CA TYR A 319 -10.75 -17.73 -0.94
C TYR A 319 -10.47 -17.08 0.43
N GLY A 320 -11.51 -16.84 1.22
CA GLY A 320 -11.40 -16.46 2.63
C GLY A 320 -11.37 -17.69 3.52
N LEU A 321 -10.29 -17.90 4.27
CA LEU A 321 -10.12 -19.01 5.21
C LEU A 321 -9.85 -18.46 6.61
N SER A 322 -10.90 -18.37 7.41
CA SER A 322 -10.91 -17.72 8.74
C SER A 322 -10.55 -16.23 8.75
N GLY A 323 -10.48 -15.59 7.57
CA GLY A 323 -10.21 -14.16 7.43
C GLY A 323 -11.46 -13.29 7.59
N THR A 324 -11.26 -11.97 7.68
CA THR A 324 -12.34 -10.98 7.75
C THR A 324 -12.31 -10.01 6.57
N VAL A 325 -13.50 -9.66 6.08
CA VAL A 325 -13.75 -8.67 5.04
C VAL A 325 -14.80 -7.69 5.55
N THR A 326 -14.40 -6.44 5.79
CA THR A 326 -15.28 -5.42 6.37
C THR A 326 -15.24 -4.12 5.57
N ASN A 327 -16.38 -3.46 5.41
CA ASN A 327 -16.45 -2.14 4.75
C ASN A 327 -15.80 -2.13 3.36
N SER A 328 -15.91 -3.23 2.61
CA SER A 328 -15.11 -3.46 1.41
C SER A 328 -16.00 -3.81 0.22
N TYR A 329 -15.52 -3.58 -1.00
CA TYR A 329 -16.38 -3.78 -2.17
C TYR A 329 -15.65 -4.22 -3.43
N ALA A 330 -16.43 -4.81 -4.35
CA ALA A 330 -15.96 -5.20 -5.67
C ALA A 330 -16.92 -4.70 -6.77
N THR A 331 -16.37 -4.18 -7.85
CA THR A 331 -17.15 -3.65 -8.99
C THR A 331 -16.74 -4.23 -10.35
N GLY A 332 -15.59 -4.91 -10.42
CA GLY A 332 -15.13 -5.56 -11.63
C GLY A 332 -15.95 -6.81 -11.98
N ALA A 333 -16.03 -7.13 -13.27
CA ALA A 333 -16.67 -8.35 -13.74
C ALA A 333 -15.89 -9.60 -13.27
N VAL A 334 -16.61 -10.66 -12.92
CA VAL A 334 -16.05 -11.91 -12.39
C VAL A 334 -16.46 -13.07 -13.28
N THR A 335 -15.48 -13.78 -13.84
CA THR A 335 -15.70 -14.99 -14.66
C THR A 335 -14.97 -16.19 -14.07
N GLY A 336 -15.67 -17.29 -13.85
CA GLY A 336 -15.08 -18.53 -13.34
C GLY A 336 -15.90 -19.79 -13.63
N SER A 337 -15.50 -20.93 -13.07
CA SER A 337 -16.20 -22.21 -13.27
C SER A 337 -16.75 -22.80 -11.97
N TYR A 338 -15.96 -22.76 -10.89
CA TYR A 338 -16.34 -23.23 -9.56
C TYR A 338 -16.34 -22.06 -8.58
N PHE A 339 -17.31 -22.09 -7.65
CA PHE A 339 -17.48 -21.14 -6.54
C PHE A 339 -17.13 -19.70 -6.92
N VAL A 340 -18.00 -19.11 -7.74
CA VAL A 340 -17.81 -17.79 -8.32
C VAL A 340 -18.66 -16.79 -7.52
N GLY A 341 -18.03 -15.78 -6.96
CA GLY A 341 -18.68 -14.76 -6.13
C GLY A 341 -18.35 -13.35 -6.59
N GLY A 342 -19.35 -12.46 -6.62
CA GLY A 342 -19.09 -11.06 -6.96
C GLY A 342 -18.17 -10.34 -5.95
N LEU A 343 -18.15 -10.76 -4.68
CA LEU A 343 -17.19 -10.27 -3.67
C LEU A 343 -16.21 -11.38 -3.25
N VAL A 344 -16.72 -12.53 -2.82
CA VAL A 344 -15.90 -13.64 -2.30
C VAL A 344 -16.22 -14.94 -3.02
N GLY A 345 -15.23 -15.61 -3.61
CA GLY A 345 -15.45 -16.92 -4.26
C GLY A 345 -15.90 -17.97 -3.25
N MET A 346 -15.02 -18.30 -2.30
CA MET A 346 -15.33 -19.18 -1.15
C MET A 346 -15.03 -18.47 0.17
N ASN A 347 -15.97 -18.51 1.12
CA ASN A 347 -15.79 -18.05 2.50
C ASN A 347 -15.90 -19.24 3.46
N GLN A 348 -14.78 -19.67 4.03
CA GLN A 348 -14.72 -20.78 4.99
C GLN A 348 -14.34 -20.27 6.38
N ASN A 349 -15.24 -20.44 7.35
CA ASN A 349 -15.07 -19.96 8.74
C ASN A 349 -14.75 -18.45 8.85
N GLY A 350 -14.90 -17.68 7.77
CA GLY A 350 -14.58 -16.25 7.71
C GLY A 350 -15.80 -15.37 7.92
N THR A 351 -15.56 -14.07 8.07
CA THR A 351 -16.62 -13.06 8.22
C THR A 351 -16.59 -12.07 7.07
N VAL A 352 -17.76 -11.83 6.47
CA VAL A 352 -18.00 -10.75 5.51
C VAL A 352 -19.06 -9.83 6.09
N SER A 353 -18.73 -8.55 6.29
CA SER A 353 -19.70 -7.59 6.81
C SER A 353 -19.60 -6.20 6.17
N ASN A 354 -20.72 -5.49 6.11
CA ASN A 354 -20.80 -4.12 5.58
C ASN A 354 -20.14 -3.99 4.19
N SER A 355 -20.29 -5.01 3.34
CA SER A 355 -19.54 -5.15 2.10
C SER A 355 -20.47 -5.40 0.92
N TYR A 356 -20.04 -5.05 -0.29
CA TYR A 356 -20.93 -5.16 -1.45
C TYR A 356 -20.24 -5.50 -2.76
N ALA A 357 -21.00 -6.07 -3.69
CA ALA A 357 -20.55 -6.36 -5.05
C ALA A 357 -21.52 -5.81 -6.10
N THR A 358 -20.99 -5.20 -7.16
CA THR A 358 -21.81 -4.63 -8.25
C THR A 358 -21.43 -5.13 -9.64
N GLY A 359 -20.28 -5.79 -9.78
CA GLY A 359 -19.83 -6.35 -11.06
C GLY A 359 -20.67 -7.55 -11.50
N ALA A 360 -20.77 -7.76 -12.81
CA ALA A 360 -21.42 -8.94 -13.37
C ALA A 360 -20.65 -10.21 -13.01
N VAL A 361 -21.37 -11.29 -12.71
CA VAL A 361 -20.80 -12.59 -12.34
C VAL A 361 -21.22 -13.64 -13.35
N THR A 362 -20.25 -14.33 -13.95
CA THR A 362 -20.46 -15.42 -14.89
C THR A 362 -19.76 -16.68 -14.38
N GLY A 363 -20.53 -17.71 -14.07
CA GLY A 363 -20.04 -19.05 -13.76
C GLY A 363 -20.49 -20.07 -14.83
N SER A 364 -19.88 -21.25 -14.82
CA SER A 364 -20.16 -22.28 -15.84
C SER A 364 -20.39 -23.70 -15.31
N SER A 365 -20.27 -23.97 -14.00
CA SER A 365 -20.30 -25.36 -13.50
C SER A 365 -20.87 -25.55 -12.08
N TYR A 366 -20.39 -24.82 -11.08
CA TYR A 366 -20.81 -25.00 -9.67
C TYR A 366 -21.51 -23.74 -9.12
N PHE A 367 -21.52 -23.54 -7.79
CA PHE A 367 -22.23 -22.41 -7.18
C PHE A 367 -21.72 -21.06 -7.68
N VAL A 368 -22.66 -20.22 -8.10
CA VAL A 368 -22.45 -18.84 -8.55
C VAL A 368 -23.31 -17.93 -7.69
N GLY A 369 -22.69 -16.96 -7.03
CA GLY A 369 -23.37 -16.02 -6.16
C GLY A 369 -23.02 -14.57 -6.48
N GLY A 370 -24.01 -13.68 -6.44
CA GLY A 370 -23.77 -12.25 -6.65
C GLY A 370 -22.84 -11.63 -5.60
N LEU A 371 -22.83 -12.16 -4.37
CA LEU A 371 -21.95 -11.71 -3.29
C LEU A 371 -20.90 -12.76 -2.93
N VAL A 372 -21.34 -13.94 -2.46
CA VAL A 372 -20.45 -15.06 -2.08
C VAL A 372 -20.82 -16.29 -2.90
N GLY A 373 -19.84 -16.92 -3.55
CA GLY A 373 -20.06 -18.14 -4.34
C GLY A 373 -20.39 -19.35 -3.46
N PHE A 374 -19.60 -19.59 -2.42
CA PHE A 374 -19.87 -20.62 -1.42
C PHE A 374 -19.48 -20.16 -0.01
N ASN A 375 -20.42 -20.21 0.94
CA ASN A 375 -20.20 -19.81 2.34
C ASN A 375 -20.24 -21.04 3.25
N GLN A 376 -19.08 -21.54 3.66
CA GLN A 376 -18.90 -22.74 4.48
C GLN A 376 -18.59 -22.36 5.93
N TYR A 377 -19.58 -22.48 6.82
CA TYR A 377 -19.45 -22.12 8.25
C TYR A 377 -19.01 -20.67 8.51
N GLY A 378 -19.07 -19.81 7.48
CA GLY A 378 -18.77 -18.38 7.59
C GLY A 378 -20.00 -17.54 7.90
N THR A 379 -19.77 -16.29 8.28
CA THR A 379 -20.83 -15.31 8.55
C THR A 379 -20.85 -14.25 7.47
N VAL A 380 -22.04 -13.94 6.96
CA VAL A 380 -22.28 -12.79 6.07
C VAL A 380 -23.35 -11.91 6.70
N SER A 381 -23.06 -10.62 6.90
CA SER A 381 -24.00 -9.68 7.50
C SER A 381 -23.94 -8.30 6.84
N ASN A 382 -25.04 -7.56 6.83
CA ASN A 382 -25.11 -6.18 6.30
C ASN A 382 -24.43 -6.00 4.92
N SER A 383 -24.58 -6.99 4.04
CA SER A 383 -23.86 -7.05 2.77
C SER A 383 -24.82 -7.34 1.64
N TYR A 384 -24.58 -6.78 0.46
CA TYR A 384 -25.51 -6.87 -0.67
C TYR A 384 -24.78 -6.99 -2.00
N ALA A 385 -25.47 -7.50 -3.02
CA ALA A 385 -24.97 -7.50 -4.39
C ALA A 385 -26.04 -7.02 -5.37
N THR A 386 -25.63 -6.30 -6.42
CA THR A 386 -26.53 -5.76 -7.46
C THR A 386 -26.16 -6.15 -8.88
N GLY A 387 -25.01 -6.80 -9.09
CA GLY A 387 -24.57 -7.24 -10.42
C GLY A 387 -25.41 -8.39 -10.98
N ALA A 388 -25.50 -8.47 -12.31
CA ALA A 388 -26.16 -9.59 -12.99
C ALA A 388 -25.38 -10.90 -12.73
N VAL A 389 -26.11 -12.01 -12.52
CA VAL A 389 -25.54 -13.33 -12.28
C VAL A 389 -25.99 -14.30 -13.36
N THR A 390 -25.02 -14.93 -14.03
CA THR A 390 -25.22 -16.00 -15.01
C THR A 390 -24.44 -17.22 -14.55
N GLY A 391 -25.04 -18.42 -14.55
CA GLY A 391 -24.43 -19.63 -13.99
C GLY A 391 -24.76 -20.89 -14.76
#